data_AF-A0A7H0VEG4-F1
#
_entry.id   AF-A0A7H0VEG4-F1
#
_cell.length_a   1.000
_cell.length_b   1.000
_cell.length_c   1.000
_cell.angle_alpha   90.00
_cell.angle_beta   90.00
_cell.angle_gamma   90.00
#
_symmetry.space_group_name_H-M   'P 1'
#
loop_
_entity.id
_entity.type
_entity.pdbx_description
1 polymer ?
#
loop_
_entity_poly.entity_id
_entity_poly.type
_entity_poly.pdbx_seq_one_letter_code
_entity_poly.pdbx_strand_id
1 'polypeptide(L)'
;MNSKEIKCPQCHWKPEPGPHWHCLECGSDLDHFANVGRCDHCGYSHDKTYCPEELGGCGQSSPHLDWYGSFDQDLAEIDIFNS
;
A
#
# COMPACT_ATOMS: atom_id res chain seq x y z
N MET A 1 4.10 -4.26 19.22
CA MET A 1 3.32 -3.83 18.04
C MET A 1 4.03 -4.38 16.82
N ASN A 2 3.53 -5.46 16.22
CA ASN A 2 4.04 -5.93 14.94
C ASN A 2 3.65 -4.89 13.88
N SER A 3 4.61 -4.09 13.42
CA SER A 3 4.38 -3.19 12.29
C SER A 3 4.05 -4.06 11.07
N LYS A 4 2.84 -3.98 10.53
CA LYS A 4 2.49 -4.62 9.25
C LYS A 4 3.49 -4.16 8.21
N GLU A 5 4.29 -5.08 7.71
CA GLU A 5 5.27 -4.78 6.67
C GLU A 5 4.54 -4.54 5.35
N ILE A 6 4.54 -3.28 4.90
CA ILE A 6 4.06 -2.93 3.57
C ILE A 6 5.04 -3.51 2.54
N LYS A 7 4.52 -4.27 1.58
CA LYS A 7 5.34 -4.85 0.51
C LYS A 7 4.49 -5.20 -0.71
N CYS A 8 5.12 -5.23 -1.89
CA CYS A 8 4.45 -5.66 -3.10
C CYS A 8 3.91 -7.09 -2.92
N PRO A 9 2.61 -7.34 -3.18
CA PRO A 9 2.03 -8.68 -3.02
C PRO A 9 2.55 -9.69 -4.05
N GLN A 10 3.21 -9.22 -5.10
CA GLN A 10 3.74 -10.08 -6.18
C GLN A 10 5.21 -10.45 -5.96
N CYS A 11 6.07 -9.47 -5.66
CA CYS A 11 7.52 -9.69 -5.55
C CYS A 11 8.10 -9.41 -4.16
N HIS A 12 7.29 -8.99 -3.20
CA HIS A 12 7.70 -8.62 -1.84
C HIS A 12 8.67 -7.45 -1.74
N TRP A 13 8.85 -6.67 -2.82
CA TRP A 13 9.58 -5.40 -2.78
C TRP A 13 8.99 -4.48 -1.71
N LYS A 14 9.86 -3.86 -0.90
CA LYS A 14 9.47 -3.00 0.21
C LYS A 14 9.64 -1.53 -0.19
N PRO A 15 8.57 -0.73 -0.16
CA PRO A 15 8.69 0.70 -0.42
C PRO A 15 9.43 1.40 0.71
N GLU A 16 10.33 2.32 0.34
CA GLU A 16 10.84 3.31 1.27
C GLU A 16 9.84 4.48 1.38
N PRO A 17 9.78 5.19 2.53
CA PRO A 17 8.97 6.41 2.63
C PRO A 17 9.45 7.47 1.64
N GLY A 18 8.52 8.07 0.90
CA GLY A 18 8.85 9.12 -0.07
C GLY A 18 7.95 9.15 -1.31
N PRO A 19 8.06 10.23 -2.11
CA PRO A 19 7.24 10.45 -3.29
C PRO A 19 7.72 9.61 -4.49
N HIS A 20 7.54 8.29 -4.43
CA HIS A 20 7.95 7.38 -5.51
C HIS A 20 6.89 7.23 -6.61
N TRP A 21 5.74 7.90 -6.49
CA TRP A 21 4.64 7.80 -7.44
C TRP A 21 4.05 9.16 -7.78
N HIS A 22 3.16 9.16 -8.78
CA HIS A 22 2.37 10.33 -9.14
C HIS A 22 0.88 10.03 -9.03
N CYS A 23 0.11 11.06 -8.67
CA CYS A 23 -1.35 10.99 -8.69
C CYS A 23 -1.86 10.84 -10.13
N LEU A 24 -2.76 9.89 -10.37
CA LEU A 24 -3.31 9.64 -11.71
C LEU A 24 -4.27 10.74 -12.16
N GLU A 25 -4.87 11.47 -11.21
CA GLU A 25 -5.83 12.53 -11.48
C GLU A 25 -5.16 13.90 -11.68
N CYS A 26 -4.25 14.30 -10.77
CA CYS A 26 -3.65 15.64 -10.81
C CYS A 26 -2.15 15.68 -11.10
N GLY A 27 -1.49 14.53 -11.25
CA GLY A 27 -0.07 14.42 -11.61
C GLY A 27 0.92 14.85 -10.51
N SER A 28 0.45 15.21 -9.31
CA SER A 28 1.34 15.56 -8.20
C SER A 28 2.09 14.33 -7.70
N ASP A 29 3.33 14.54 -7.26
CA ASP A 29 4.12 13.55 -6.56
C ASP A 29 3.40 13.07 -5.30
N LEU A 30 3.44 11.76 -5.02
CA LEU A 30 2.81 11.17 -3.85
C LEU A 30 3.61 9.99 -3.30
N ASP A 31 3.61 9.90 -1.97
CA ASP A 31 3.88 8.67 -1.25
C ASP A 31 2.55 7.91 -1.11
N HIS A 32 2.39 6.80 -1.84
CA HIS A 32 1.16 6.02 -1.81
C HIS A 32 0.85 5.47 -0.42
N PHE A 33 1.86 5.27 0.43
CA PHE A 33 1.69 4.60 1.72
C PHE A 33 1.59 5.59 2.89
N ALA A 34 1.97 6.86 2.69
CA ALA A 34 1.80 7.91 3.70
C ALA A 34 0.31 8.20 4.01
N ASN A 35 -0.57 8.15 3.01
CA ASN A 35 -2.01 8.42 3.16
C ASN A 35 -2.91 7.36 2.51
N VAL A 36 -2.51 6.09 2.60
CA VAL A 36 -3.32 4.93 2.16
C VAL A 36 -3.88 5.09 0.72
N GLY A 37 -3.04 5.55 -0.19
CA GLY A 37 -3.36 5.74 -1.60
C GLY A 37 -4.17 7.00 -1.90
N ARG A 38 -4.42 7.88 -0.93
CA ARG A 38 -5.13 9.15 -1.15
C ARG A 38 -4.15 10.27 -1.48
N CYS A 39 -4.43 11.00 -2.55
CA CYS A 39 -3.67 12.19 -2.93
C CYS A 39 -4.00 13.38 -1.99
N ASP A 40 -2.97 13.97 -1.38
CA ASP A 40 -3.13 15.13 -0.49
C ASP A 40 -3.51 16.42 -1.24
N HIS A 41 -3.25 16.50 -2.55
CA HIS A 41 -3.53 17.69 -3.34
C HIS A 41 -4.96 17.75 -3.87
N CYS A 42 -5.47 16.65 -4.44
CA CYS A 42 -6.81 16.62 -5.07
C CYS A 42 -7.81 15.71 -4.36
N GLY A 43 -7.37 14.90 -3.39
CA GLY A 43 -8.23 13.98 -2.64
C GLY A 43 -8.62 12.71 -3.39
N TYR A 44 -8.10 12.47 -4.60
CA TYR A 44 -8.33 11.23 -5.35
C TYR A 44 -7.76 10.02 -4.60
N SER A 45 -8.55 8.95 -4.52
CA SER A 45 -8.15 7.69 -3.87
C SER A 45 -7.76 6.65 -4.91
N HIS A 46 -6.51 6.22 -4.87
CA HIS A 46 -5.97 5.19 -5.76
C HIS A 46 -6.39 3.80 -5.28
N ASP A 47 -7.04 3.03 -6.16
CA ASP A 47 -7.45 1.65 -5.89
C ASP A 47 -6.30 0.65 -6.10
N LYS A 48 -5.30 1.01 -6.91
CA LYS A 48 -4.13 0.23 -7.24
C LYS A 48 -2.84 1.01 -7.05
N THR A 49 -1.77 0.29 -6.73
CA THR A 49 -0.41 0.83 -6.66
C THR A 49 0.50 0.06 -7.59
N TYR A 50 1.26 0.80 -8.38
CA TYR A 50 2.30 0.29 -9.27
C TYR A 50 3.55 -0.08 -8.49
N CYS A 51 4.15 -1.25 -8.75
CA CYS A 51 5.43 -1.62 -8.19
C CYS A 51 6.58 -1.18 -9.13
N PRO A 52 7.40 -0.18 -8.76
CA PRO A 52 8.40 0.43 -9.64
C PRO A 52 9.55 -0.52 -9.96
N GLU A 53 9.66 -0.93 -11.23
CA GLU A 53 10.75 -1.82 -11.71
C GLU A 53 12.12 -1.17 -11.57
N GLU A 54 12.19 0.14 -11.81
CA GLU A 54 13.39 0.97 -11.70
C GLU A 54 13.95 1.06 -10.26
N LEU A 55 13.14 0.76 -9.24
CA LEU A 55 13.55 0.69 -7.84
C LEU A 55 13.75 -0.76 -7.34
N GLY A 56 13.80 -1.74 -8.26
CA GLY A 56 13.95 -3.16 -7.94
C GLY A 56 12.61 -3.89 -7.70
N GLY A 57 11.49 -3.27 -8.08
CA GLY A 57 10.16 -3.87 -8.09
C GLY A 57 9.91 -4.76 -9.32
N CYS A 58 8.67 -5.24 -9.47
CA CYS A 58 8.29 -6.16 -10.55
C CYS A 58 7.52 -5.53 -11.71
N GLY A 59 7.29 -4.22 -11.71
CA GLY A 59 6.54 -3.52 -12.77
C GLY A 59 5.05 -3.87 -12.83
N GLN A 60 4.51 -4.57 -11.84
CA GLN A 60 3.09 -4.93 -11.78
C GLN A 60 2.31 -3.94 -10.90
N SER A 61 1.07 -3.64 -11.30
CA SER A 61 0.11 -2.94 -10.44
C SER A 61 -0.73 -3.95 -9.67
N SER A 62 -0.94 -3.72 -8.39
CA SER A 62 -1.81 -4.55 -7.54
C SER A 62 -2.77 -3.67 -6.74
N PRO A 63 -3.93 -4.20 -6.29
CA PRO A 63 -4.83 -3.47 -5.39
C PRO A 63 -4.05 -2.88 -4.22
N HIS A 64 -4.27 -1.61 -3.89
CA HIS A 64 -3.48 -0.91 -2.87
C HIS A 64 -3.55 -1.61 -1.51
N LEU A 65 -4.72 -2.14 -1.15
CA LEU A 65 -4.94 -2.86 0.10
C LEU A 65 -4.13 -4.16 0.22
N ASP A 66 -3.82 -4.82 -0.89
CA ASP A 66 -3.06 -6.08 -0.87
C ASP A 66 -1.60 -5.87 -0.40
N TRP A 67 -1.08 -4.65 -0.49
CA TRP A 67 0.27 -4.31 -0.04
C TRP A 67 0.43 -4.36 1.48
N TYR A 68 -0.67 -4.30 2.24
CA TYR A 68 -0.67 -4.34 3.70
C TYR A 68 -0.74 -5.78 4.25
N GLY A 69 -0.80 -6.80 3.36
CA GLY A 69 -0.97 -8.20 3.74
C GLY A 69 -2.40 -8.56 4.15
N SER A 70 -2.65 -9.84 4.42
CA SER A 70 -3.95 -10.31 4.89
C SER A 70 -4.22 -9.88 6.33
N PHE A 71 -5.44 -9.37 6.57
CA PHE A 71 -5.91 -9.02 7.92
C PHE A 71 -6.29 -10.25 8.76
N ASP A 72 -6.27 -11.45 8.17
CA ASP A 72 -6.75 -12.70 8.77
C ASP A 72 -5.95 -13.12 10.01
N GLN A 73 -4.68 -12.75 10.10
CA GLN A 73 -3.83 -13.12 11.23
C GLN A 73 -4.15 -12.32 12.51
N ASP A 74 -4.67 -11.10 12.37
CA ASP A 74 -4.98 -10.24 13.53
C ASP A 74 -6.38 -10.53 14.10
N LEU A 75 -7.31 -11.01 13.26
CA LEU A 75 -8.67 -11.35 13.69
C LEU A 75 -8.73 -12.65 14.51
N ALA A 76 -7.74 -13.54 14.35
CA ALA A 76 -7.65 -14.77 15.13
C ALA A 76 -7.25 -14.54 16.60
N GLU A 77 -6.62 -13.40 16.93
CA GLU A 77 -6.34 -12.99 18.32
C GLU A 77 -7.52 -12.27 18.99
N ILE A 78 -8.51 -11.83 18.20
CA ILE A 78 -9.67 -11.10 18.68
C ILE A 78 -10.84 -12.08 18.83
N ASP A 79 -10.74 -12.96 19.82
CA ASP A 79 -11.78 -13.92 20.20
C ASP A 79 -12.95 -13.19 20.91
N ILE A 80 -13.77 -12.43 20.16
CA ILE A 80 -14.97 -11.74 20.70
C ILE A 80 -16.21 -12.66 20.72
N PHE A 81 -16.06 -13.98 20.60
CA PHE A 81 -17.17 -14.92 20.77
C PHE A 81 -17.09 -15.66 22.11
N ASN A 82 -16.89 -14.96 23.22
CA ASN A 82 -17.22 -15.48 24.56
C ASN A 82 -17.50 -14.34 25.56
N SER A 83 -18.76 -13.90 25.65
CA SER A 83 -19.49 -13.55 26.89
C SER A 83 -20.95 -13.22 26.58
#